data_AF-A0A0C1Z7V2-F1
#
_entry.id   AF-A0A0C1Z7V2-F1
#
_cell.length_a   1.000
_cell.length_b   1.000
_cell.length_c   1.000
_cell.angle_alpha   90.00
_cell.angle_beta   90.00
_cell.angle_gamma   90.00
#
_symmetry.space_group_name_H-M   'P 1'
#
loop_
_entity.id
_entity.type
_entity.pdbx_description
1 polymer ?
#
loop_
_entity_poly.entity_id
_entity_poly.type
_entity_poly.pdbx_seq_one_letter_code
_entity_poly.pdbx_strand_id
1 'polypeptide(L)'
;MTDIITLLSNHPIILAVFAIIGAFGMHYSHSQLKAFRTAKEIVRTQNNPVDPKIVDELIEDAKQMGDEKYVLGILREIRTKYGHSGVKVGHVMWIVHLRETGYPDINDIKIPSFHRDDKIPD
;
A
#
# COMPACT_ATOMS: atom_id res chain seq x y z
N MET A 1 41.87 -28.71 6.72
CA MET A 1 40.46 -28.25 6.70
C MET A 1 40.18 -27.70 8.09
N THR A 2 40.23 -26.39 8.27
CA THR A 2 39.80 -25.76 9.53
C THR A 2 38.28 -25.81 9.54
N ASP A 3 37.72 -26.60 10.45
CA ASP A 3 36.28 -26.71 10.60
C ASP A 3 35.72 -25.33 10.94
N ILE A 4 34.67 -24.92 10.22
CA ILE A 4 33.99 -23.63 10.38
C ILE A 4 33.61 -23.40 11.86
N ILE A 5 33.36 -24.48 12.59
CA ILE A 5 33.07 -24.51 14.02
C ILE A 5 34.24 -23.98 14.87
N THR A 6 35.49 -24.35 14.54
CA THR A 6 36.70 -23.92 15.25
C THR A 6 37.06 -22.44 14.97
N LEU A 7 36.71 -21.94 13.78
CA LEU A 7 36.89 -20.53 13.41
C LEU A 7 35.87 -19.64 14.14
N LEU A 8 34.61 -20.10 14.26
CA LEU A 8 33.53 -19.38 14.92
C LEU A 8 33.69 -19.36 16.44
N SER A 9 34.25 -20.41 17.05
CA SER A 9 34.51 -20.45 18.50
C SER A 9 35.63 -19.51 18.95
N ASN A 10 36.62 -19.26 18.09
CA ASN A 10 37.80 -18.45 18.43
C ASN A 10 37.62 -16.95 18.13
N HIS A 11 36.57 -16.57 17.39
CA HIS A 11 36.30 -15.18 17.03
C HIS A 11 34.81 -14.84 17.28
N PRO A 12 34.42 -14.62 18.55
CA PRO A 12 33.02 -14.35 18.92
C PRO A 12 32.45 -13.09 18.24
N ILE A 13 33.32 -12.15 17.86
CA ILE A 13 32.95 -10.95 17.08
C ILE A 13 32.44 -11.33 15.69
N ILE A 14 33.06 -12.32 15.03
CA ILE A 14 32.64 -12.80 13.70
C ILE A 14 31.27 -13.46 13.80
N LEU A 15 31.06 -14.30 14.82
CA LEU A 15 29.76 -14.93 15.09
C LEU A 15 28.66 -13.86 15.34
N ALA A 16 28.96 -12.82 16.12
CA ALA A 16 28.04 -11.72 16.39
C ALA A 16 27.67 -10.95 15.11
N VAL A 17 28.63 -10.66 14.22
CA VAL A 17 28.37 -9.99 12.94
C VAL A 17 27.46 -10.84 12.05
N PHE A 18 27.71 -12.15 11.93
CA PHE A 18 26.83 -13.03 11.16
C PHE A 18 25.42 -13.13 11.76
N ALA A 19 25.29 -13.17 13.09
CA ALA A 19 24.00 -13.17 13.76
C ALA A 19 23.22 -11.88 13.52
N ILE A 20 23.88 -10.72 13.52
CA ILE A 20 23.27 -9.42 13.21
C ILE A 20 22.78 -9.39 11.75
N ILE A 21 23.63 -9.78 10.79
CA ILE A 21 23.25 -9.85 9.37
C ILE A 21 22.06 -10.80 9.17
N GLY A 22 22.08 -11.97 9.83
CA GLY A 22 20.99 -12.93 9.81
C GLY A 22 19.69 -12.36 10.39
N ALA A 23 19.76 -11.65 11.52
CA ALA A 23 18.62 -11.00 12.15
C ALA A 23 18.02 -9.89 11.26
N PHE A 24 18.86 -9.05 10.65
CA PHE A 24 18.43 -8.04 9.69
C PHE A 24 17.79 -8.67 8.44
N GLY A 25 18.38 -9.74 7.90
CA GLY A 25 17.83 -10.48 6.77
C GLY A 25 16.47 -11.11 7.08
N MET A 26 16.30 -11.70 8.27
CA MET A 26 15.02 -12.24 8.73
C MET A 26 13.98 -11.14 8.93
N HIS A 27 14.35 -10.02 9.55
CA HIS A 27 13.46 -8.88 9.76
C HIS A 27 12.98 -8.28 8.44
N TYR A 28 13.90 -8.06 7.49
CA TYR A 28 13.59 -7.58 6.15
C TYR A 28 12.64 -8.53 5.42
N SER A 29 12.95 -9.84 5.43
CA SER A 29 12.11 -10.86 4.81
C SER A 29 10.69 -10.91 5.42
N HIS A 30 10.60 -10.81 6.74
CA HIS A 30 9.31 -10.77 7.43
C HIS A 30 8.50 -9.52 7.08
N SER A 31 9.15 -8.35 7.00
CA SER A 31 8.53 -7.10 6.57
C SER A 31 7.98 -7.20 5.14
N GLN A 32 8.77 -7.75 4.21
CA GLN A 32 8.35 -7.98 2.83
C GLN A 32 7.16 -8.94 2.76
N LEU A 33 7.20 -10.07 3.47
CA LEU A 33 6.08 -11.01 3.53
C LEU A 33 4.80 -10.37 4.09
N LYS A 34 4.92 -9.49 5.08
CA LYS A 34 3.78 -8.72 5.60
C LYS A 34 3.23 -7.76 4.55
N ALA A 35 4.09 -7.02 3.85
CA ALA A 35 3.68 -6.14 2.76
C ALA A 35 2.95 -6.91 1.64
N PHE A 36 3.46 -8.08 1.24
CA PHE A 36 2.79 -8.95 0.26
C PHE A 36 1.42 -9.42 0.73
N ARG A 37 1.28 -9.81 2.01
CA ARG A 37 -0.03 -10.21 2.56
C ARG A 37 -1.02 -9.04 2.56
N THR A 38 -0.59 -7.86 2.95
CA THR A 38 -1.42 -6.65 2.92
C THR A 38 -1.83 -6.30 1.49
N ALA A 39 -0.89 -6.30 0.54
CA ALA A 39 -1.18 -6.05 -0.87
C ALA A 39 -2.18 -7.08 -1.43
N LYS A 40 -2.02 -8.35 -1.08
CA LYS A 40 -2.96 -9.42 -1.47
C LYS A 40 -4.37 -9.17 -0.93
N GLU A 41 -4.49 -8.73 0.32
CA GLU A 41 -5.79 -8.42 0.91
C GLU A 41 -6.42 -7.17 0.30
N ILE A 42 -5.63 -6.14 -0.02
CA ILE A 42 -6.09 -4.95 -0.73
C ILE A 42 -6.61 -5.33 -2.11
N VAL A 43 -5.85 -6.11 -2.90
CA VAL A 43 -6.30 -6.59 -4.22
C VAL A 43 -7.57 -7.42 -4.11
N ARG A 44 -7.71 -8.24 -3.06
CA ARG A 44 -8.91 -9.04 -2.82
C ARG A 44 -10.13 -8.18 -2.47
N THR A 45 -9.91 -7.07 -1.77
CA THR A 45 -10.98 -6.19 -1.25
C THR A 45 -11.22 -4.95 -2.11
N GLN A 46 -10.40 -4.71 -3.15
CA GLN A 46 -10.42 -3.47 -3.93
C GLN A 46 -11.80 -3.14 -4.54
N ASN A 47 -12.59 -4.15 -4.89
CA ASN A 47 -13.93 -4.01 -5.49
C ASN A 47 -15.05 -3.89 -4.45
N ASN A 48 -14.73 -4.08 -3.15
CA ASN A 48 -15.70 -3.96 -2.08
C ASN A 48 -16.03 -2.48 -1.81
N PRO A 49 -17.26 -2.18 -1.36
CA PRO A 49 -17.58 -0.84 -0.88
C PRO A 49 -16.62 -0.47 0.26
N VAL A 50 -16.15 0.78 0.25
CA VAL A 50 -15.30 1.29 1.32
C VAL A 50 -16.13 1.65 2.56
N ASP A 51 -15.57 1.43 3.74
CA ASP A 51 -16.16 1.95 4.99
C ASP A 51 -16.12 3.49 4.96
N PRO A 52 -17.23 4.20 5.22
CA PRO A 52 -17.26 5.66 5.31
C PRO A 52 -16.16 6.25 6.21
N LYS A 53 -15.80 5.57 7.30
CA LYS A 53 -14.75 6.03 8.22
C LYS A 53 -13.39 6.15 7.53
N ILE A 54 -13.06 5.23 6.62
CA ILE A 54 -11.80 5.27 5.86
C ILE A 54 -11.79 6.47 4.90
N VAL A 55 -12.95 6.84 4.36
CA VAL A 55 -13.07 8.03 3.51
C VAL A 55 -12.89 9.30 4.36
N ASP A 56 -13.46 9.33 5.56
CA ASP A 56 -13.30 10.46 6.49
C ASP A 56 -11.83 10.61 6.91
N GLU A 57 -11.15 9.51 7.24
CA GLU A 57 -9.71 9.48 7.55
C GLU A 57 -8.87 9.97 6.37
N LEU A 58 -9.19 9.56 5.13
CA LEU A 58 -8.51 10.06 3.92
C LEU A 58 -8.66 11.57 3.76
N ILE A 59 -9.86 12.11 4.03
CA ILE A 59 -10.12 13.55 3.95
C ILE A 59 -9.38 14.29 5.07
N GLU A 60 -9.35 13.74 6.28
CA GLU A 60 -8.62 14.32 7.41
C GLU A 60 -7.12 14.36 7.16
N ASP A 61 -6.53 13.27 6.65
CA ASP A 61 -5.13 13.23 6.24
C ASP A 61 -4.84 14.26 5.14
N ALA A 62 -5.75 14.40 4.16
CA ALA A 62 -5.62 15.40 3.11
C ALA A 62 -5.72 16.85 3.62
N LYS A 63 -6.48 17.10 4.69
CA LYS A 63 -6.50 18.41 5.37
C LYS A 63 -5.15 18.70 6.01
N GLN A 64 -4.55 17.73 6.68
CA GLN A 64 -3.26 17.88 7.34
C GLN A 64 -2.13 18.12 6.34
N MET A 65 -2.20 17.50 5.17
CA MET A 65 -1.22 17.64 4.09
C MET A 65 -1.48 18.84 3.16
N GLY A 66 -2.63 19.52 3.29
CA GLY A 66 -2.97 20.71 2.51
C GLY A 66 -3.55 20.44 1.11
N ASP A 67 -3.94 19.20 0.82
CA ASP A 67 -4.45 18.73 -0.47
C ASP A 67 -5.94 18.32 -0.44
N GLU A 68 -6.67 18.71 0.61
CA GLU A 68 -8.10 18.42 0.79
C GLU A 68 -8.94 18.69 -0.46
N LYS A 69 -8.73 19.85 -1.12
CA LYS A 69 -9.51 20.22 -2.32
C LYS A 69 -9.33 19.22 -3.46
N TYR A 70 -8.12 18.69 -3.62
CA TYR A 70 -7.82 17.69 -4.64
C TYR A 70 -8.56 16.39 -4.33
N VAL A 71 -8.40 15.87 -3.12
CA VAL A 71 -9.04 14.62 -2.69
C VAL A 71 -10.57 14.71 -2.77
N LEU A 72 -11.17 15.80 -2.29
CA LEU A 72 -12.61 16.03 -2.42
C LEU A 72 -13.06 16.13 -3.88
N GLY A 73 -12.25 16.74 -4.75
CA GLY A 73 -12.50 16.78 -6.19
C GLY A 73 -12.54 15.38 -6.80
N ILE A 74 -11.53 14.55 -6.53
CA ILE A 74 -11.48 13.17 -7.02
C ILE A 74 -12.68 12.35 -6.51
N LEU A 75 -12.97 12.44 -5.20
CA LEU A 75 -14.11 11.74 -4.59
C LEU A 75 -15.45 12.18 -5.20
N ARG A 76 -15.59 13.46 -5.53
CA ARG A 76 -16.75 13.98 -6.25
C ARG A 76 -16.86 13.37 -7.64
N GLU A 77 -15.78 13.34 -8.41
CA GLU A 77 -15.80 12.74 -9.76
C GLU A 77 -16.11 11.24 -9.74
N ILE A 78 -15.55 10.50 -8.78
CA ILE A 78 -15.90 9.08 -8.55
C ILE A 78 -17.41 8.93 -8.31
N ARG A 79 -17.99 9.77 -7.43
CA ARG A 79 -19.42 9.73 -7.11
C ARG A 79 -20.30 10.15 -8.29
N THR A 80 -19.86 11.12 -9.10
CA THR A 80 -20.57 11.52 -10.32
C THR A 80 -20.59 10.37 -11.33
N LYS A 81 -19.47 9.66 -11.49
CA LYS A 81 -19.33 8.60 -12.50
C LYS A 81 -19.97 7.27 -12.08
N TYR A 82 -19.90 6.91 -10.81
CA TYR A 82 -20.31 5.58 -10.31
C TYR A 82 -21.39 5.60 -9.22
N GLY A 83 -21.91 6.78 -8.86
CA GLY A 83 -22.96 6.95 -7.85
C GLY A 83 -22.45 7.03 -6.41
N HIS A 84 -23.37 7.31 -5.48
CA HIS A 84 -23.06 7.61 -4.08
C HIS A 84 -22.43 6.43 -3.31
N SER A 85 -22.84 5.20 -3.63
CA SER A 85 -22.26 3.94 -3.13
C SER A 85 -21.08 3.42 -3.99
N GLY A 86 -20.61 4.23 -4.94
CA GLY A 86 -19.63 3.86 -5.95
C GLY A 86 -18.18 3.87 -5.47
N VAL A 87 -17.89 4.50 -4.32
CA VAL A 87 -16.53 4.52 -3.77
C VAL A 87 -16.18 3.13 -3.24
N LYS A 88 -15.03 2.62 -3.69
CA LYS A 88 -14.52 1.28 -3.37
C LYS A 88 -13.19 1.40 -2.65
N VAL A 89 -12.76 0.33 -1.98
CA VAL A 89 -11.43 0.29 -1.34
C VAL A 89 -10.32 0.60 -2.36
N GLY A 90 -10.44 0.10 -3.59
CA GLY A 90 -9.50 0.39 -4.68
C GLY A 90 -9.43 1.88 -5.04
N HIS A 91 -10.54 2.61 -4.99
CA HIS A 91 -10.56 4.05 -5.24
C HIS A 91 -9.76 4.82 -4.19
N VAL A 92 -9.88 4.45 -2.90
CA VAL A 92 -9.10 5.09 -1.83
C VAL A 92 -7.61 4.85 -2.04
N MET A 93 -7.21 3.61 -2.29
CA MET A 93 -5.80 3.28 -2.55
C MET A 93 -5.26 3.98 -3.80
N TRP A 94 -6.08 4.09 -4.85
CA TRP A 94 -5.73 4.82 -6.05
C TRP A 94 -5.55 6.33 -5.79
N ILE A 95 -6.42 6.95 -4.99
CA ILE A 95 -6.25 8.35 -4.57
C ILE A 95 -4.94 8.53 -3.80
N VAL A 96 -4.63 7.65 -2.85
CA VAL A 96 -3.36 7.69 -2.11
C VAL A 96 -2.18 7.62 -3.09
N HIS A 97 -2.23 6.71 -4.07
CA HIS A 97 -1.19 6.62 -5.10
C HIS A 97 -1.05 7.90 -5.95
N LEU A 98 -2.16 8.53 -6.35
CA LEU A 98 -2.12 9.79 -7.11
C LEU A 98 -1.40 10.91 -6.34
N ARG A 99 -1.61 10.97 -5.02
CA ARG A 99 -0.96 11.94 -4.13
C ARG A 99 0.55 11.72 -4.06
N GLU A 100 1.01 10.46 -4.09
CA GLU A 100 2.44 10.11 -4.12
C GLU A 100 3.08 10.41 -5.49
N THR A 101 2.32 10.28 -6.58
CA THR A 101 2.83 10.46 -7.96
C THR A 101 2.82 11.90 -8.48
N GLY A 102 2.33 12.86 -7.68
CA GLY A 102 2.44 14.28 -8.00
C GLY A 102 1.14 14.98 -8.46
N TYR A 103 -0.03 14.51 -8.02
CA TYR A 103 -1.32 15.21 -8.18
C TYR A 103 -1.68 15.56 -9.64
N PRO A 104 -1.83 14.56 -10.52
CA PRO A 104 -2.25 14.81 -11.91
C PRO A 104 -3.61 15.52 -11.97
N ASP A 105 -3.83 16.30 -13.04
CA ASP A 105 -5.09 17.03 -13.23
C ASP A 105 -6.29 16.07 -13.22
N ILE A 106 -7.29 16.40 -12.40
CA ILE A 106 -8.52 15.63 -12.20
C ILE A 106 -9.28 15.44 -13.52
N ASN A 107 -9.17 16.40 -14.45
CA ASN A 107 -9.89 16.34 -15.73
C ASN A 107 -9.25 15.36 -16.72
N ASP A 108 -7.96 15.05 -16.57
CA ASP A 108 -7.20 14.22 -17.52
C ASP A 108 -7.05 12.77 -17.06
N ILE A 109 -7.37 12.48 -15.80
CA ILE A 109 -7.22 11.14 -15.23
C ILE A 109 -8.40 10.23 -15.58
N LYS A 110 -8.06 9.00 -16.00
CA LYS A 110 -9.05 7.93 -16.18
C LYS A 110 -9.34 7.28 -14.82
N ILE A 111 -10.46 7.67 -14.22
CA ILE A 111 -10.92 7.08 -12.96
C ILE A 111 -11.27 5.59 -13.20
N PRO A 112 -10.56 4.63 -12.55
CA PRO A 112 -10.86 3.20 -12.64
C PRO A 112 -12.25 2.89 -12.09
N SER A 113 -12.87 1.79 -12.54
CA SER A 113 -14.24 1.42 -12.15
C SER A 113 -14.31 0.51 -10.92
N PHE A 114 -13.31 -0.37 -10.74
CA PHE A 114 -13.28 -1.37 -9.66
C PHE A 114 -14.59 -2.16 -9.51
N HIS A 115 -15.25 -2.49 -10.62
CA HIS A 115 -16.39 -3.39 -10.61
C HIS A 115 -15.90 -4.83 -10.63
N ARG A 116 -16.62 -5.74 -9.98
CA ARG A 116 -16.24 -7.17 -9.91
C ARG A 116 -16.13 -7.84 -11.28
N ASP A 117 -16.82 -7.31 -12.27
CA ASP A 117 -16.86 -7.86 -13.63
C ASP A 117 -15.74 -7.31 -14.54
N ASP A 118 -14.96 -6.34 -14.04
CA ASP A 118 -13.75 -5.87 -14.70
C ASP A 118 -12.68 -6.95 -14.51
N LYS A 119 -12.66 -7.92 -15.43
CA LYS A 119 -11.71 -9.03 -15.42
C LYS A 119 -10.28 -8.50 -15.29
N ILE A 120 -9.59 -8.93 -14.24
CA ILE A 120 -8.13 -8.92 -14.21
C ILE A 120 -7.72 -9.90 -15.32
N PRO A 121 -6.97 -9.48 -16.36
CA PRO A 121 -6.47 -10.42 -17.35
C PRO A 121 -5.58 -11.45 -16.63
N ASP A 122 -5.86 -12.73 -16.89
CA ASP A 122 -5.07 -13.86 -16.39
C ASP A 122 -3.58 -13.76 -16.79
#